data_AF-A0A1Q4GRD3-F1
#
_entry.id   AF-A0A1Q4GRD3-F1
#
_cell.length_a   1.000
_cell.length_b   1.000
_cell.length_c   1.000
_cell.angle_alpha   90.00
_cell.angle_beta   90.00
_cell.angle_gamma   90.00
#
_symmetry.space_group_name_H-M   'P 1'
#
loop_
_entity.id
_entity.type
_entity.pdbx_description
1 polymer ?
#
loop_
_entity_poly.entity_id
_entity_poly.type
_entity_poly.pdbx_seq_one_letter_code
_entity_poly.pdbx_strand_id
1 'polypeptide(L)'
;MLWLKSFHIVMVVSWFAGLFYLPRIFVNLAMENDDAARERLLLMAGKLYRFVTPIMWLTLATGIWLWLAYFPLSMNWMWAKLALVTGLVVYHFTCRGLLRGFEARQNTKSHVWFRWFNEVPVLVLLAVVLLVVVKPF
;
A
#
# COMPACT_ATOMS: atom_id res chain seq x y z
N MET A 1 -13.71 8.21 -20.65
CA MET A 1 -13.90 7.84 -19.23
C MET A 1 -13.66 6.37 -18.90
N LEU A 2 -14.13 5.40 -19.70
CA LEU A 2 -13.83 3.98 -19.46
C LEU A 2 -12.31 3.70 -19.43
N TRP A 3 -11.55 4.32 -20.33
CA TRP A 3 -10.08 4.28 -20.33
C TRP A 3 -9.46 4.76 -19.03
N LEU A 4 -9.93 5.88 -18.48
CA LEU A 4 -9.44 6.42 -17.20
C LEU A 4 -9.74 5.45 -16.05
N LYS A 5 -10.94 4.85 -16.03
CA LYS A 5 -11.32 3.85 -15.04
C LYS A 5 -10.46 2.59 -15.14
N SER A 6 -10.22 2.08 -16.35
CA SER A 6 -9.35 0.93 -16.58
C SER A 6 -7.91 1.23 -16.14
N PHE A 7 -7.39 2.40 -16.51
CA PHE A 7 -6.05 2.84 -16.10
C PHE A 7 -5.92 2.97 -14.57
N HIS A 8 -6.91 3.57 -13.91
CA HIS A 8 -6.96 3.65 -12.46
C HIS A 8 -6.93 2.27 -11.81
N ILE A 9 -7.71 1.30 -12.31
CA ILE A 9 -7.71 -0.08 -11.78
C ILE A 9 -6.32 -0.71 -11.91
N VAL A 10 -5.65 -0.56 -13.06
CA VAL A 10 -4.29 -1.08 -13.27
C VAL A 10 -3.31 -0.46 -12.26
N MET A 11 -3.40 0.86 -12.01
CA MET A 11 -2.57 1.54 -11.02
C MET A 11 -2.86 1.04 -9.60
N VAL A 12 -4.14 0.87 -9.22
CA VAL A 12 -4.54 0.31 -7.91
C VAL A 12 -3.93 -1.07 -7.71
N VAL A 13 -4.13 -1.98 -8.66
CA VAL A 13 -3.59 -3.35 -8.57
C VAL A 13 -2.06 -3.34 -8.47
N SER A 14 -1.41 -2.50 -9.27
CA SER A 14 0.06 -2.37 -9.27
C SER A 14 0.58 -1.81 -7.94
N TRP A 15 -0.14 -0.86 -7.34
CA TRP A 15 0.20 -0.31 -6.02
C TRP A 15 0.02 -1.36 -4.92
N PHE A 16 -1.11 -2.09 -4.92
CA PHE A 16 -1.37 -3.15 -3.94
C PHE A 16 -0.36 -4.29 -4.00
N ALA A 17 0.12 -4.67 -5.19
CA ALA A 17 1.20 -5.65 -5.32
C ALA A 17 2.44 -5.21 -4.52
N GLY A 18 2.78 -3.92 -4.57
CA GLY A 18 3.85 -3.33 -3.76
C GLY A 18 3.55 -3.34 -2.25
N LEU A 19 2.33 -2.97 -1.86
CA LEU A 19 1.90 -2.94 -0.46
C LEU A 19 1.85 -4.32 0.18
N PHE A 20 1.62 -5.39 -0.57
CA PHE A 20 1.72 -6.77 -0.07
C PHE A 20 3.16 -7.27 -0.03
N TYR A 21 3.97 -6.93 -1.03
CA TYR A 21 5.30 -7.51 -1.16
C TYR A 21 6.34 -6.84 -0.23
N LEU A 22 6.22 -5.52 0.01
CA LEU A 22 7.18 -4.79 0.83
C LEU A 22 7.18 -5.21 2.32
N PRO A 23 6.03 -5.33 3.01
CA PRO A 23 5.97 -5.88 4.37
C PRO A 23 6.50 -7.31 4.46
N ARG A 24 6.23 -8.13 3.43
CA ARG A 24 6.76 -9.49 3.36
C ARG A 24 8.29 -9.52 3.36
N ILE A 25 8.92 -8.58 2.65
CA ILE A 25 10.39 -8.42 2.72
C ILE A 25 10.83 -8.02 4.13
N PHE A 26 10.09 -7.15 4.83
CA PHE A 26 10.40 -6.79 6.22
C PHE A 26 10.34 -7.97 7.19
N VAL A 27 9.39 -8.89 7.01
CA VAL A 27 9.34 -10.14 7.80
C VAL A 27 10.65 -10.92 7.64
N ASN A 28 11.13 -11.09 6.40
CA ASN A 28 12.37 -11.80 6.11
C ASN A 28 13.59 -11.04 6.66
N LEU A 29 13.65 -9.71 6.49
CA LEU A 29 14.70 -8.87 7.06
C LEU A 29 14.79 -8.96 8.59
N ALA A 30 13.66 -9.13 9.27
CA ALA A 30 13.62 -9.28 10.73
C ALA A 30 14.00 -10.70 11.22
N MET A 31 14.10 -11.68 10.32
CA MET A 31 14.52 -13.05 10.63
C MET A 31 15.96 -13.33 10.18
N GLU A 32 16.49 -12.52 9.26
CA GLU A 32 17.78 -12.75 8.63
C GLU A 32 18.95 -12.27 9.51
N ASN A 33 19.93 -13.15 9.70
CA ASN A 33 21.15 -12.87 10.45
C ASN A 33 22.38 -12.78 9.53
N ASP A 34 22.31 -13.30 8.30
CA ASP A 34 23.38 -13.18 7.32
C ASP A 34 23.43 -11.78 6.69
N ASP A 35 24.62 -11.16 6.73
CA ASP A 35 24.83 -9.80 6.21
C ASP A 35 24.58 -9.74 4.69
N ALA A 36 25.01 -10.74 3.93
CA ALA A 36 24.88 -10.73 2.47
C ALA A 36 23.42 -10.90 2.02
N ALA A 37 22.67 -11.82 2.64
CA ALA A 37 21.24 -11.97 2.41
C ALA A 37 20.47 -10.70 2.81
N ARG A 38 20.80 -10.08 3.94
CA ARG A 38 20.15 -8.85 4.40
C ARG A 38 20.36 -7.69 3.43
N GLU A 39 21.58 -7.47 2.93
CA GLU A 39 21.86 -6.43 1.95
C GLU A 39 21.06 -6.60 0.64
N ARG A 40 20.94 -7.84 0.16
CA ARG A 40 20.11 -8.16 -1.02
C ARG A 40 18.64 -7.82 -0.76
N LEU A 41 18.10 -8.19 0.40
CA LEU A 41 16.72 -7.89 0.78
C LEU A 41 16.47 -6.38 0.92
N LEU A 42 17.41 -5.64 1.52
CA LEU A 42 17.34 -4.17 1.61
C LEU A 42 17.34 -3.53 0.22
N LEU A 43 18.20 -3.99 -0.68
CA LEU A 43 18.25 -3.52 -2.06
C LEU A 43 16.93 -3.79 -2.79
N MET A 44 16.35 -4.99 -2.63
CA MET A 44 15.05 -5.34 -3.20
C MET A 44 13.94 -4.45 -2.64
N ALA A 45 13.87 -4.28 -1.31
CA ALA A 45 12.88 -3.43 -0.66
C ALA A 45 12.99 -1.96 -1.12
N GLY A 46 14.21 -1.43 -1.23
CA GLY A 46 14.46 -0.06 -1.67
C GLY A 46 14.16 0.17 -3.15
N LYS A 47 14.41 -0.81 -4.03
CA LYS A 47 13.99 -0.76 -5.44
C LYS A 47 12.47 -0.81 -5.57
N LEU A 48 11.84 -1.74 -4.86
CA LEU A 48 10.39 -1.91 -4.86
C LEU A 48 9.68 -0.64 -4.35
N TYR A 49 10.11 -0.07 -3.22
CA TYR A 49 9.50 1.15 -2.68
C TYR A 49 9.59 2.32 -3.68
N ARG A 50 10.74 2.51 -4.32
CA ARG A 50 10.94 3.54 -5.34
C ARG A 50 10.08 3.32 -6.59
N PHE A 51 9.87 2.06 -6.98
CA PHE A 51 9.01 1.71 -8.11
C PHE A 51 7.52 1.92 -7.81
N VAL A 52 7.09 1.56 -6.59
CA VAL A 52 5.68 1.59 -6.19
C VAL A 52 5.21 3.01 -5.82
N THR A 53 6.09 3.87 -5.33
CA THR A 53 5.75 5.25 -4.94
C THR A 53 5.16 6.11 -6.07
N PRO A 54 5.70 6.18 -7.30
CA PRO A 54 5.06 6.91 -8.39
C PRO A 54 3.72 6.28 -8.78
N ILE A 55 3.58 4.96 -8.70
CA ILE A 55 2.33 4.24 -8.98
C ILE A 55 1.24 4.62 -7.98
N MET A 56 1.58 4.77 -6.69
CA MET A 56 0.67 5.31 -5.68
C MET A 56 0.16 6.69 -6.09
N TRP A 57 1.06 7.61 -6.46
CA TRP A 57 0.67 8.97 -6.87
C TRP A 57 -0.23 8.96 -8.10
N LEU A 58 0.07 8.13 -9.10
CA LEU A 58 -0.79 7.94 -10.28
C LEU A 58 -2.16 7.37 -9.88
N THR A 59 -2.21 6.44 -8.93
CA THR A 59 -3.45 5.88 -8.40
C THR A 59 -4.31 6.96 -7.75
N LEU A 60 -3.71 7.80 -6.90
CA LEU A 60 -4.41 8.89 -6.22
C LEU A 60 -4.90 9.95 -7.21
N ALA A 61 -4.05 10.38 -8.14
CA ALA A 61 -4.40 11.39 -9.14
C ALA A 61 -5.57 10.92 -10.03
N THR A 62 -5.51 9.69 -10.52
CA THR A 62 -6.57 9.10 -11.34
C THR A 62 -7.85 8.84 -10.53
N GLY A 63 -7.71 8.51 -9.24
CA GLY A 63 -8.83 8.35 -8.32
C GLY A 63 -9.56 9.67 -8.04
N ILE A 64 -8.82 10.75 -7.78
CA ILE A 64 -9.36 12.10 -7.60
C ILE A 64 -10.05 12.58 -8.89
N TRP A 65 -9.43 12.34 -10.05
CA TRP A 65 -10.06 12.69 -11.32
C TRP A 65 -11.39 11.96 -11.53
N LEU A 66 -11.43 10.65 -11.27
CA LEU A 66 -12.68 9.89 -11.34
C LEU A 66 -13.72 10.38 -10.33
N TRP A 67 -13.30 10.76 -9.12
CA TRP A 67 -14.19 11.30 -8.10
C TRP A 67 -14.87 12.60 -8.58
N LEU A 68 -14.07 13.56 -9.07
CA LEU A 68 -14.58 14.83 -9.60
C LEU A 68 -15.46 14.65 -10.85
N ALA A 69 -15.19 13.63 -11.66
CA ALA A 69 -15.92 13.41 -12.92
C ALA A 69 -17.25 12.65 -12.75
N TYR A 70 -17.40 11.80 -11.73
CA TYR A 70 -18.52 10.86 -11.64
C TYR A 70 -19.37 10.94 -10.38
N PHE A 71 -18.82 11.44 -9.27
CA PHE A 71 -19.42 11.19 -7.97
C PHE A 71 -19.84 12.49 -7.29
N PRO A 72 -21.15 12.74 -7.13
CA PRO A 72 -21.61 13.81 -6.24
C PRO A 72 -21.20 13.50 -4.80
N LEU A 73 -20.96 14.55 -4.00
CA LEU A 73 -20.52 14.49 -2.60
C LEU A 73 -21.51 13.75 -1.65
N SER A 74 -22.70 13.40 -2.14
CA SER A 74 -23.81 12.80 -1.39
C SER A 74 -23.70 11.29 -1.16
N MET A 75 -22.68 10.62 -1.69
CA MET A 75 -22.45 9.18 -1.46
C MET A 75 -21.58 8.95 -0.22
N ASN A 76 -22.21 8.64 0.91
CA ASN A 76 -21.53 8.41 2.18
C ASN A 76 -20.47 7.27 2.09
N TRP A 77 -20.71 6.21 1.30
CA TRP A 77 -19.73 5.12 1.11
C TRP A 77 -18.42 5.57 0.47
N MET A 78 -18.45 6.67 -0.30
CA MET A 78 -17.25 7.26 -0.89
C MET A 78 -16.34 7.85 0.17
N TRP A 79 -16.90 8.53 1.18
CA TRP A 79 -16.12 9.08 2.29
C TRP A 79 -15.45 7.98 3.12
N ALA A 80 -16.17 6.87 3.38
CA ALA A 80 -15.60 5.70 4.03
C ALA A 80 -14.45 5.10 3.21
N LYS A 81 -14.61 4.98 1.88
CA LYS A 81 -13.55 4.52 0.98
C LYS A 81 -12.34 5.46 1.00
N LEU A 82 -12.56 6.77 0.95
CA LEU A 82 -11.47 7.77 0.98
C LEU A 82 -10.68 7.71 2.30
N ALA A 83 -11.36 7.52 3.44
CA ALA A 83 -10.68 7.32 4.72
C ALA A 83 -9.76 6.09 4.70
N LEU A 84 -10.22 4.96 4.14
CA LEU A 84 -9.41 3.75 3.98
C LEU A 84 -8.21 3.97 3.05
N VAL A 85 -8.41 4.65 1.91
CA VAL A 85 -7.33 4.98 0.96
C VAL A 85 -6.29 5.90 1.62
N THR A 86 -6.72 6.90 2.39
CA THR A 86 -5.81 7.74 3.18
C THR A 86 -5.02 6.90 4.19
N GLY A 87 -5.68 5.94 4.84
CA GLY A 87 -5.00 4.97 5.70
C GLY A 87 -3.91 4.16 4.98
N LEU A 88 -4.16 3.73 3.74
CA LEU A 88 -3.15 3.05 2.91
C LEU A 88 -1.99 3.96 2.53
N VAL A 89 -2.25 5.24 2.28
CA VAL A 89 -1.19 6.22 2.01
C VAL A 89 -0.30 6.39 3.25
N VAL A 90 -0.90 6.54 4.44
CA VAL A 90 -0.16 6.57 5.70
C VAL A 90 0.68 5.29 5.86
N TYR A 91 0.08 4.13 5.63
CA TYR A 91 0.76 2.83 5.67
C TYR A 91 1.96 2.77 4.70
N HIS A 92 1.80 3.24 3.46
CA HIS A 92 2.89 3.31 2.47
C HIS A 92 4.07 4.13 2.99
N PHE A 93 3.81 5.29 3.60
CA PHE A 93 4.86 6.11 4.21
C PHE A 93 5.44 5.48 5.49
N THR A 94 4.63 4.76 6.28
CA THR A 94 5.14 3.96 7.40
C THR A 94 6.13 2.91 6.92
N CYS A 95 5.88 2.24 5.79
CA CYS A 95 6.83 1.31 5.18
C CYS A 95 8.16 1.99 4.83
N ARG A 96 8.16 3.27 4.42
CA ARG A 96 9.41 4.02 4.21
C ARG A 96 10.19 4.23 5.50
N GLY A 97 9.49 4.57 6.58
CA GLY A 97 10.09 4.72 7.91
C GLY A 97 10.71 3.42 8.39
N LEU A 98 9.98 2.31 8.26
CA LEU A 98 10.47 0.97 8.61
C LEU A 98 11.69 0.56 7.78
N LEU A 99 11.65 0.79 6.45
CA LEU A 99 12.78 0.52 5.57
C LEU A 99 14.03 1.30 6.00
N ARG A 100 13.90 2.59 6.32
CA ARG A 100 15.02 3.39 6.84
C ARG A 100 15.53 2.85 8.18
N GLY A 101 14.64 2.37 9.05
CA GLY A 101 15.03 1.70 10.30
C GLY A 101 15.84 0.43 10.08
N PHE A 102 15.49 -0.38 9.07
CA PHE A 102 16.29 -1.54 8.66
C PHE A 102 17.62 -1.14 8.04
N GLU A 103 17.65 -0.12 7.17
CA GLU A 103 18.89 0.43 6.58
C GLU A 103 19.85 0.90 7.68
N ALA A 104 19.34 1.51 8.74
CA ALA A 104 20.13 2.00 9.88
C ALA A 104 20.44 0.94 10.95
N ARG A 105 20.02 -0.33 10.77
CA ARG A 105 20.08 -1.40 11.78
C ARG A 105 19.43 -1.04 13.15
N GLN A 106 18.42 -0.17 13.14
CA GLN A 106 17.70 0.27 14.35
C GLN A 106 16.33 -0.40 14.52
N ASN A 107 16.07 -1.48 13.79
CA ASN A 107 14.80 -2.17 13.91
C ASN A 107 14.68 -2.89 15.27
N THR A 108 13.68 -2.50 16.06
CA THR A 108 13.35 -3.10 17.37
C THR A 108 12.15 -4.03 17.31
N LYS A 109 11.50 -4.17 16.14
CA LYS A 109 10.28 -4.96 15.96
C LYS A 109 10.60 -6.40 15.56
N SER A 110 9.87 -7.36 16.12
CA SER A 110 10.03 -8.78 15.80
C SER A 110 9.39 -9.14 14.47
N HIS A 111 9.81 -10.27 13.89
CA HIS A 111 9.21 -10.81 12.67
C HIS A 111 7.69 -11.09 12.81
N VAL A 112 7.20 -11.40 14.02
CA VAL A 112 5.76 -11.62 14.28
C VAL A 112 4.98 -10.31 14.12
N TRP A 113 5.54 -9.19 14.57
CA TRP A 113 4.95 -7.88 14.37
C TRP A 113 4.81 -7.56 12.87
N PHE A 114 5.84 -7.86 12.08
CA PHE A 114 5.79 -7.66 10.63
C PHE A 114 4.80 -8.59 9.91
N ARG A 115 4.53 -9.79 10.44
CA ARG A 115 3.47 -10.66 9.88
C ARG A 115 2.10 -10.03 10.05
N TRP A 116 1.78 -9.52 11.24
CA TRP A 116 0.53 -8.81 11.46
C TRP A 116 0.44 -7.53 10.64
N PHE A 117 1.55 -6.80 10.53
CA PHE A 117 1.64 -5.62 9.66
C PHE A 117 1.34 -5.97 8.20
N ASN A 118 1.83 -7.10 7.70
CA ASN A 118 1.57 -7.60 6.35
C ASN A 118 0.08 -7.88 6.05
N GLU A 119 -0.73 -8.20 7.06
CA GLU A 119 -2.16 -8.48 6.87
C GLU A 119 -3.01 -7.21 6.73
N VAL A 120 -2.51 -6.05 7.20
CA VAL A 120 -3.26 -4.78 7.19
C VAL A 120 -3.75 -4.41 5.77
N PRO A 121 -2.91 -4.42 4.72
CA PRO A 121 -3.37 -4.10 3.37
C PRO A 121 -4.43 -5.06 2.84
N VAL A 122 -4.44 -6.32 3.29
CA VAL A 122 -5.42 -7.33 2.84
C VAL A 122 -6.80 -6.99 3.39
N LEU A 123 -6.86 -6.68 4.69
CA LEU A 123 -8.09 -6.26 5.35
C LEU A 123 -8.66 -4.99 4.74
N VAL A 124 -7.80 -4.01 4.45
CA VAL A 124 -8.22 -2.76 3.82
C VAL A 124 -8.71 -3.00 2.38
N LEU A 125 -8.03 -3.86 1.60
CA LEU A 125 -8.49 -4.23 0.25
C LEU A 125 -9.89 -4.83 0.30
N LEU A 126 -10.13 -5.78 1.21
CA LEU A 126 -11.43 -6.42 1.40
C LEU A 126 -12.51 -5.38 1.71
N ALA A 127 -12.26 -4.50 2.67
CA ALA A 127 -13.19 -3.45 3.06
C ALA A 127 -13.49 -2.48 1.89
N VAL A 128 -12.47 -2.06 1.14
CA VAL A 128 -12.63 -1.18 -0.04
C VAL A 128 -13.46 -1.86 -1.13
N VAL A 129 -13.22 -3.14 -1.41
CA VAL A 129 -13.99 -3.90 -2.41
C VAL A 129 -15.45 -4.03 -1.98
N LEU A 130 -15.71 -4.38 -0.72
CA LEU A 130 -17.08 -4.48 -0.19
C LEU A 130 -17.82 -3.15 -0.28
N LEU A 131 -17.18 -2.02 0.07
CA LEU A 131 -17.77 -0.69 -0.06
C LEU A 131 -18.13 -0.36 -1.51
N VAL A 132 -17.27 -0.70 -2.47
CA VAL A 132 -17.48 -0.37 -3.89
C VAL A 132 -18.54 -1.27 -4.53
N VAL A 133 -18.65 -2.53 -4.11
CA VAL A 133 -19.61 -3.51 -4.66
C VAL A 133 -20.98 -3.35 -4.03
N VAL A 134 -21.05 -3.35 -2.69
CA VAL A 134 -22.32 -3.34 -1.95
C VAL A 134 -22.94 -1.95 -1.91
N LYS A 135 -22.11 -0.89 -1.86
CA LYS A 135 -22.54 0.52 -1.71
C LYS A 135 -23.61 0.68 -0.62
N PRO A 136 -23.32 0.29 0.63
CA PRO A 136 -24.36 0.06 1.65
C PRO A 136 -25.08 1.31 2.18
N PHE A 137 -24.75 2.52 1.71
CA PHE A 137 -25.33 3.78 2.18
C PHE A 137 -24.99 4.95 1.26
#